data_AF-V5HF03-F1
#
_entry.id   AF-V5HF03-F1
#
_cell.length_a   1.000
_cell.length_b   1.000
_cell.length_c   1.000
_cell.angle_alpha   90.00
_cell.angle_beta   90.00
_cell.angle_gamma   90.00
#
_symmetry.space_group_name_H-M   'P 1'
#
loop_
_entity.id
_entity.type
_entity.pdbx_description
1 polymer ?
#
loop_
_entity_poly.entity_id
_entity_poly.type
_entity_poly.pdbx_seq_one_letter_code
_entity_poly.pdbx_strand_id
1 'polypeptide(L)' 'CKDNLRTKLVDRCGGHRFQTQLVMVSECKYKCGEEHNNGRTMGRSSQEFRLKDGTPCGKDKVCIDGFCIETCEMPFV' A
#
# COMPACT_ATOMS: atom_id res chain seq x y z
N CYS A 1 -9.05 -14.80 10.71
CA CYS A 1 -8.55 -13.44 10.38
C CYS A 1 -7.06 -13.44 10.03
N LYS A 2 -6.60 -14.23 9.06
CA LYS A 2 -5.14 -14.41 8.82
C LYS A 2 -4.75 -14.35 7.35
N ASP A 3 -5.46 -13.56 6.57
CA ASP A 3 -4.87 -13.08 5.32
C ASP A 3 -3.83 -12.03 5.69
N ASN A 4 -2.56 -12.36 5.44
CA ASN A 4 -1.44 -11.43 5.62
C ASN A 4 -1.73 -10.17 4.77
N LEU A 5 -1.63 -8.98 5.38
CA LEU A 5 -1.84 -7.69 4.71
C LEU A 5 -1.08 -7.66 3.37
N ARG A 6 0.14 -8.19 3.34
CA ARG A 6 0.95 -8.28 2.13
C ARG A 6 0.28 -9.09 1.01
N THR A 7 -0.33 -10.24 1.32
CA THR A 7 -1.04 -11.07 0.33
C THR A 7 -2.21 -10.31 -0.29
N LYS A 8 -3.00 -9.60 0.53
CA LYS A 8 -4.09 -8.76 0.04
C LYS A 8 -3.61 -7.63 -0.87
N LEU A 9 -2.46 -7.03 -0.54
CA LEU A 9 -1.87 -5.96 -1.34
C LEU A 9 -1.29 -6.49 -2.66
N VAL A 10 -0.68 -7.67 -2.66
CA VAL A 10 -0.24 -8.35 -3.89
C VAL A 10 -1.43 -8.62 -4.81
N ASP A 11 -2.50 -9.21 -4.28
CA ASP A 11 -3.72 -9.50 -5.05
C ASP A 11 -4.35 -8.21 -5.61
N ARG A 12 -4.40 -7.16 -4.78
CA ARG A 12 -4.90 -5.85 -5.21
C ARG A 12 -4.06 -5.22 -6.33
N CYS A 13 -2.72 -5.25 -6.21
CA CYS A 13 -1.86 -4.77 -7.28
C CYS A 13 -2.05 -5.63 -8.55
N GLY A 14 -2.15 -6.95 -8.41
CA GLY A 14 -2.36 -7.89 -9.53
C GLY A 14 -3.64 -7.65 -10.32
N GLY A 15 -4.67 -7.05 -9.72
CA GLY A 15 -5.89 -6.62 -10.41
C GLY A 15 -5.74 -5.35 -11.26
N HIS A 16 -4.61 -4.65 -11.19
CA HIS A 16 -4.36 -3.40 -11.93
C HIS A 16 -3.82 -3.68 -13.34
N ARG A 17 -4.18 -2.86 -14.34
CA ARG A 17 -3.76 -3.10 -15.74
C ARG A 17 -2.29 -2.76 -16.04
N PHE A 18 -1.72 -1.81 -15.30
CA PHE A 18 -0.41 -1.22 -15.63
C PHE A 18 0.61 -1.31 -14.49
N GLN A 19 0.17 -1.58 -13.26
CA GLN A 19 1.02 -1.69 -12.07
C GLN A 19 0.61 -2.93 -11.28
N THR A 20 1.00 -4.10 -11.78
CA THR A 20 0.60 -5.40 -11.27
C THR A 20 1.41 -5.84 -10.05
N GLN A 21 2.62 -5.34 -9.88
CA GLN A 21 3.52 -5.78 -8.81
C GLN A 21 3.45 -4.88 -7.58
N LEU A 22 3.43 -5.48 -6.39
CA LEU A 22 3.63 -4.76 -5.14
C LEU A 22 5.11 -4.44 -4.94
N VAL A 23 5.46 -3.16 -5.02
CA VAL A 23 6.85 -2.68 -4.95
C VAL A 23 7.23 -2.29 -3.53
N MET A 24 6.32 -1.67 -2.78
CA MET A 24 6.61 -1.15 -1.44
C MET A 24 5.37 -1.18 -0.55
N VAL A 25 5.58 -1.44 0.75
CA VAL A 25 4.60 -1.20 1.80
C VAL A 25 5.28 -0.34 2.86
N SER A 26 4.67 0.76 3.23
CA SER A 26 5.19 1.72 4.20
C SER A 26 4.05 2.20 5.08
N GLU A 27 4.00 1.72 6.33
CA GLU A 27 2.96 2.03 7.31
C GLU A 27 1.55 1.99 6.70
N CYS A 28 0.98 3.17 6.39
CA CYS A 28 -0.36 3.37 5.89
C CYS A 28 -0.46 3.56 4.37
N LYS A 29 0.60 3.21 3.65
CA LYS A 29 0.70 3.35 2.20
C LYS A 29 1.36 2.14 1.57
N TYR A 30 1.06 1.92 0.30
CA TYR A 30 1.70 0.91 -0.52
C TYR A 30 1.87 1.41 -1.95
N LYS A 31 2.86 0.87 -2.66
CA LYS A 31 3.11 1.19 -4.06
C LYS A 31 2.93 -0.05 -4.91
N CYS A 32 2.09 0.05 -5.93
CA CYS A 32 2.10 -0.90 -7.02
C CYS A 32 2.94 -0.30 -8.17
N GLY A 33 3.69 -1.11 -8.90
CA GLY A 33 4.54 -0.61 -9.98
C GLY A 33 5.09 -1.71 -10.85
N GLU A 34 5.84 -1.29 -11.87
CA GLU A 34 6.56 -2.18 -12.79
C GLU A 34 7.93 -1.60 -13.07
N GLU A 35 8.89 -2.50 -13.31
CA GLU A 35 10.19 -2.17 -13.85
C GLU A 35 10.38 -2.93 -15.17
N HIS A 36 10.72 -2.21 -16.22
CA HIS A 36 10.98 -2.77 -17.54
C HIS A 36 12.39 -2.39 -17.96
N ASN A 37 13.19 -3.38 -18.32
CA ASN A 37 14.52 -3.19 -18.89
C ASN A 37 14.72 -4.19 -20.02
N ASN A 38 14.88 -3.71 -21.24
CA ASN A 38 15.15 -4.53 -22.43
C ASN A 38 16.59 -4.36 -22.95
N GLY A 39 17.49 -3.80 -22.13
CA GLY A 39 18.89 -3.53 -22.50
C GLY A 39 19.11 -2.27 -23.34
N ARG A 40 18.04 -1.65 -23.88
CA ARG A 40 18.10 -0.39 -24.65
C ARG A 40 17.34 0.74 -23.98
N THR A 41 16.20 0.41 -23.38
CA THR A 41 15.33 1.33 -22.66
C THR A 41 15.01 0.75 -21.29
N MET A 42 15.09 1.60 -20.28
CA MET A 42 14.69 1.29 -18.92
C MET A 42 13.53 2.21 -18.53
N GLY A 43 12.48 1.62 -17.97
CA GLY A 43 11.30 2.33 -17.50
C GLY A 43 10.89 1.82 -16.13
N ARG A 44 10.63 2.73 -15.20
CA ARG A 44 10.04 2.42 -13.91
C ARG A 44 8.74 3.19 -13.78
N SER A 45 7.65 2.48 -13.51
CA SER A 45 6.35 3.10 -13.23
C SER A 45 5.89 2.65 -11.85
N SER A 46 5.29 3.56 -11.08
CA SER A 46 4.69 3.19 -9.81
C SER A 46 3.59 4.18 -9.45
N GLN A 47 2.58 3.68 -8.76
CA GLN A 47 1.53 4.48 -8.16
C GLN A 47 1.46 4.19 -6.66
N GLU A 48 1.38 5.26 -5.87
CA GLU A 48 1.21 5.19 -4.42
C GLU A 48 -0.27 5.20 -4.07
N PHE A 49 -0.65 4.33 -3.14
CA PHE A 49 -1.99 4.19 -2.63
C PHE A 49 -1.98 4.22 -1.11
N ARG A 50 -3.06 4.72 -0.52
CA ARG A 50 -3.28 4.70 0.93
C ARG A 50 -3.96 3.39 1.33
N LEU A 51 -3.58 2.85 2.48
CA LEU A 51 -4.36 1.82 3.15
C LEU A 51 -5.70 2.41 3.58
N LYS A 52 -6.70 1.53 3.75
CA LYS A 52 -8.01 1.99 4.21
C LYS A 52 -7.89 2.59 5.60
N ASP A 53 -8.66 3.63 5.84
CA ASP A 53 -8.79 4.21 7.18
C ASP A 53 -9.23 3.14 8.19
N GLY A 54 -8.66 3.20 9.39
CA GLY A 54 -8.84 2.20 10.44
C GLY A 54 -7.94 0.95 10.30
N THR A 55 -7.12 0.84 9.25
CA THR A 55 -6.14 -0.27 9.16
C THR A 55 -5.13 -0.16 10.31
N PRO A 56 -4.93 -1.20 11.14
CA PRO A 56 -3.91 -1.15 12.19
C PRO A 56 -2.51 -1.02 11.59
N CYS A 57 -1.76 -0.02 12.04
CA CYS A 57 -0.37 0.22 11.59
C CYS A 57 0.66 0.11 12.73
N GLY A 58 0.20 -0.14 13.95
CA GLY A 58 1.03 -0.35 15.13
C GLY A 58 0.17 -0.74 16.33
N LYS A 59 0.82 -0.91 17.49
CA LYS A 59 0.10 -1.07 18.76
C LYS A 59 -0.61 0.24 19.09
N ASP A 60 -1.93 0.17 19.31
CA ASP A 60 -2.80 1.32 19.60
C ASP A 60 -2.79 2.41 18.50
N LYS A 61 -2.38 2.05 17.28
CA LYS A 61 -2.27 2.97 16.13
C LYS A 61 -3.02 2.48 14.90
N VAL A 62 -3.54 3.43 14.13
CA VAL A 62 -4.39 3.20 12.96
C VAL A 62 -4.06 4.15 11.82
N CYS A 63 -4.31 3.70 10.60
CA CYS A 63 -4.22 4.53 9.41
C CYS A 63 -5.41 5.48 9.31
N ILE A 64 -5.15 6.78 9.14
CA ILE A 64 -6.14 7.81 8.81
C ILE A 64 -5.52 8.75 7.77
N ASP A 65 -6.18 8.93 6.63
CA ASP A 65 -5.71 9.76 5.50
C ASP A 65 -4.28 9.40 5.02
N GLY A 66 -3.88 8.13 5.22
CA GLY A 66 -2.55 7.64 4.89
C GLY A 66 -1.45 7.93 5.91
N PHE A 67 -1.80 8.43 7.11
CA PHE A 67 -0.90 8.60 8.25
C PHE A 67 -1.20 7.57 9.34
N CYS A 68 -0.15 7.07 10.01
CA CYS A 68 -0.29 6.20 11.17
C CYS A 68 -0.40 7.06 12.44
N ILE A 69 -1.61 7.17 12.99
CA ILE A 69 -1.90 8.00 14.16
C ILE A 69 -2.28 7.15 15.37
N GLU A 70 -2.20 7.71 16.57
CA GLU A 70 -2.72 7.08 17.76
C GLU A 70 -4.24 6.94 17.66
N THR A 71 -4.79 5.81 18.11
CA THR A 71 -6.24 5.56 18.07
C THR A 71 -7.04 6.60 18.87
N CYS A 72 -6.45 7.21 19.90
CA CYS A 72 -7.07 8.29 20.67
C CYS A 72 -7.17 9.62 19.90
N GLU A 73 -6.43 9.78 18.81
CA GLU A 73 -6.45 10.96 17.94
C GLU A 73 -7.34 10.76 16.70
N MET A 74 -8.02 9.61 16.59
CA MET A 74 -8.93 9.35 15.49
C MET A 74 -10.07 10.38 15.51
N PRO A 75 -10.33 11.10 14.41
CA PRO A 75 -11.44 12.03 14.36
C PRO A 75 -12.75 11.26 14.53
N PHE A 76 -13.57 11.68 15.51
CA PHE A 76 -14.91 11.14 15.71
C PHE A 76 -15.80 11.63 14.55
N VAL A 77 -16.40 10.69 13.82
CA VAL A 77 -17.39 10.92 12.76
C VAL A 77 -18.80 10.84 13.31
#